data_AF-A0A8S2ZY61-F1
#
_entry.id   AF-A0A8S2ZY61-F1
#
_cell.length_a   1.000
_cell.length_b   1.000
_cell.length_c   1.000
_cell.angle_alpha   90.00
_cell.angle_beta   90.00
_cell.angle_gamma   90.00
#
_symmetry.space_group_name_H-M   'P 1'
#
loop_
_entity.id
_entity.type
_entity.pdbx_description
1 polymer ?
#
loop_
_entity_poly.entity_id
_entity_poly.type
_entity_poly.pdbx_seq_one_letter_code
_entity_poly.pdbx_strand_id
1 'polypeptide(L)'
;FLFFENIVAVAAGFSDGLGFGDNTKAAVIRLGLKEMVKFCEEFFPGHHPQIFLESCGVADLVTTCYGGRTRRVAEAFVKTGKDIKTLEEEMLNGQKLQGPDAAAEVMD
;
A
#
# COMPACT_ATOMS: atom_id res chain seq x y z
N PHE A 1 -2.64 -0.59 -10.98
CA PHE A 1 -3.54 -0.11 -9.91
C PHE A 1 -3.40 -0.96 -8.66
N LEU A 2 -3.83 -2.23 -8.69
CA LEU A 2 -3.76 -3.16 -7.54
C LEU A 2 -2.39 -3.32 -6.89
N PHE A 3 -1.35 -3.22 -7.69
CA PHE A 3 0.02 -3.27 -7.24
C PHE A 3 0.40 -2.08 -6.34
N PHE A 4 0.07 -0.87 -6.78
CA PHE A 4 0.51 0.36 -6.13
C PHE A 4 -0.22 0.62 -4.82
N GLU A 5 -1.51 0.26 -4.76
CA GLU A 5 -2.26 0.39 -3.52
C GLU A 5 -1.68 -0.48 -2.40
N ASN A 6 -1.08 -1.62 -2.73
CA ASN A 6 -0.41 -2.46 -1.74
C ASN A 6 0.87 -1.81 -1.21
N ILE A 7 1.67 -1.17 -2.07
CA ILE A 7 2.87 -0.43 -1.64
C ILE A 7 2.49 0.70 -0.68
N VAL A 8 1.47 1.49 -1.05
CA VAL A 8 1.00 2.59 -0.20
C VAL A 8 0.38 2.06 1.09
N ALA A 9 -0.29 0.91 1.06
CA ALA A 9 -0.83 0.26 2.26
C ALA A 9 0.25 -0.25 3.22
N VAL A 10 1.41 -0.69 2.71
CA VAL A 10 2.57 -1.01 3.55
C VAL A 10 3.06 0.25 4.27
N ALA A 11 3.24 1.37 3.54
CA ALA A 11 3.65 2.63 4.13
C ALA A 11 2.62 3.17 5.15
N ALA A 12 1.32 3.02 4.88
CA ALA A 12 0.26 3.35 5.81
C ALA A 12 0.31 2.48 7.08
N GLY A 13 0.59 1.18 6.95
CA GLY A 13 0.78 0.28 8.08
C GLY A 13 2.03 0.61 8.90
N PHE A 14 3.12 1.02 8.26
CA PHE A 14 4.29 1.53 8.99
C PHE A 14 3.97 2.79 9.77
N SER A 15 3.21 3.72 9.17
CA SER A 15 2.75 4.92 9.85
C SER A 15 1.93 4.59 11.10
N ASP A 16 1.02 3.61 11.00
CA ASP A 16 0.23 3.12 12.13
C ASP A 16 1.09 2.40 13.19
N GLY A 17 2.09 1.62 12.74
CA GLY A 17 3.01 0.90 13.61
C GLY A 17 3.88 1.83 14.45
N LEU A 18 4.29 2.96 13.87
CA LEU A 18 5.05 4.03 14.52
C LEU A 18 4.19 4.92 15.43
N GLY A 19 2.87 4.73 15.45
CA GLY A 19 1.95 5.53 16.27
C GLY A 19 1.64 6.91 15.67
N PHE A 20 1.87 7.12 14.38
CA PHE A 20 1.45 8.35 13.72
C PHE A 20 -0.07 8.37 13.52
N GLY A 21 -0.68 9.54 13.71
CA GLY A 21 -2.13 9.71 13.56
C GLY A 21 -2.60 9.76 12.11
N ASP A 22 -3.92 9.92 11.95
CA ASP A 22 -4.59 9.89 10.64
C ASP A 22 -4.08 10.96 9.66
N ASN A 23 -3.57 12.09 10.14
CA ASN A 23 -2.99 13.15 9.31
C ASN A 23 -1.76 12.67 8.54
N THR A 24 -0.87 11.91 9.20
CA THR A 24 0.33 11.35 8.56
C THR A 24 -0.07 10.29 7.54
N LYS A 25 -1.04 9.44 7.89
CA LYS A 25 -1.58 8.44 6.97
C LYS A 25 -2.23 9.07 5.73
N ALA A 26 -3.01 10.14 5.92
CA ALA A 26 -3.59 10.90 4.81
C ALA A 26 -2.51 11.51 3.91
N ALA A 27 -1.41 12.00 4.48
CA ALA A 27 -0.26 12.47 3.71
C ALA A 27 0.40 11.35 2.89
N VAL A 28 0.59 10.16 3.48
CA VAL A 28 1.12 8.96 2.79
C VAL A 28 0.22 8.57 1.62
N ILE A 29 -1.10 8.49 1.83
CA ILE A 29 -2.07 8.17 0.77
C ILE A 29 -2.01 9.21 -0.35
N ARG A 30 -1.95 10.51 -0.01
CA ARG A 30 -1.88 11.59 -0.99
C ARG A 30 -0.60 11.53 -1.82
N LEU A 31 0.54 11.25 -1.19
CA LEU A 31 1.83 11.14 -1.86
C LEU A 31 1.87 9.87 -2.75
N GLY A 32 1.37 8.75 -2.24
CA GLY A 32 1.24 7.50 -3.00
C GLY A 32 0.40 7.68 -4.26
N LEU A 33 -0.76 8.35 -4.17
CA LEU A 33 -1.59 8.64 -5.33
C LEU A 33 -0.86 9.52 -6.35
N LYS A 34 -0.07 10.50 -5.90
CA LYS A 34 0.72 11.36 -6.80
C LYS A 34 1.82 10.58 -7.51
N GLU A 35 2.48 9.65 -6.82
CA GLU A 35 3.48 8.76 -7.42
C GLU A 35 2.86 7.78 -8.41
N MET A 36 1.67 7.25 -8.12
CA MET A 36 0.91 6.41 -9.04
C MET A 36 0.61 7.13 -10.36
N VAL A 37 0.14 8.38 -10.28
CA VAL A 37 -0.12 9.21 -11.47
C VAL A 37 1.18 9.40 -12.26
N LYS A 38 2.26 9.80 -11.59
CA LYS A 38 3.56 10.04 -12.24
C LYS A 38 4.12 8.76 -12.89
N PHE A 39 3.97 7.61 -12.25
CA PHE A 39 4.39 6.33 -12.81
C PHE A 39 3.59 5.99 -14.07
N CYS A 40 2.26 6.16 -14.04
CA CYS A 40 1.46 5.94 -15.25
C CYS A 40 1.75 6.95 -16.36
N GLU A 41 2.10 8.20 -16.03
CA GLU A 41 2.53 9.20 -17.03
C GLU A 41 3.82 8.77 -17.75
N GLU A 42 4.75 8.16 -17.03
CA GLU A 42 6.02 7.71 -17.58
C GLU A 42 5.88 6.39 -18.38
N PHE A 43 5.23 5.38 -17.80
CA PHE A 43 5.20 4.02 -18.37
C PHE A 43 3.99 3.76 -19.29
N PHE A 44 2.91 4.53 -19.14
CA PHE A 44 1.67 4.37 -19.90
C PHE A 44 1.24 5.71 -20.53
N PRO A 45 1.98 6.20 -21.54
CA PRO A 45 1.66 7.45 -22.21
C PRO A 45 0.26 7.37 -22.86
N GLY A 46 -0.57 8.38 -22.62
CA GLY A 46 -1.93 8.48 -23.16
C GLY A 46 -3.06 8.03 -22.22
N HIS A 47 -2.76 7.64 -20.98
CA HIS A 47 -3.79 7.38 -19.97
C HIS A 47 -4.45 8.69 -19.50
N HIS A 48 -5.73 8.64 -19.13
CA HIS A 48 -6.46 9.80 -18.61
C HIS A 48 -6.25 9.91 -17.09
N PRO A 49 -5.75 11.03 -16.54
CA PRO A 49 -5.52 11.17 -15.09
C PRO A 49 -6.79 10.99 -14.23
N GLN A 50 -7.98 11.17 -14.81
CA GLN A 50 -9.25 10.94 -14.15
C GLN A 50 -9.45 9.48 -13.70
N ILE A 51 -8.79 8.50 -14.33
CA ILE A 51 -8.90 7.09 -13.92
C ILE A 51 -8.46 6.84 -12.48
N PHE A 52 -7.60 7.70 -11.93
CA PHE A 52 -7.16 7.62 -10.53
C PHE A 52 -8.23 8.10 -9.53
N LEU A 53 -9.20 8.89 -10.00
CA LEU A 53 -10.34 9.34 -9.19
C LEU A 53 -11.50 8.36 -9.23
N GLU A 54 -11.47 7.38 -10.15
CA GLU A 54 -12.43 6.29 -10.20
C GLU A 54 -12.29 5.34 -9.01
N SER A 55 -13.29 4.49 -8.81
CA SER A 55 -13.32 3.53 -7.69
C SER A 55 -12.07 2.64 -7.64
N CYS A 56 -11.54 2.24 -8.80
CA CYS A 56 -10.34 1.39 -8.90
C CYS A 56 -9.03 2.12 -8.57
N GLY A 57 -9.08 3.44 -8.37
CA GLY A 57 -7.93 4.28 -8.02
C GLY A 57 -7.99 4.68 -6.55
N VAL A 58 -8.66 5.80 -6.26
CA VAL A 58 -8.65 6.40 -4.92
C VAL A 58 -9.45 5.62 -3.89
N ALA A 59 -10.60 5.04 -4.26
CA ALA A 59 -11.45 4.34 -3.29
C ALA A 59 -10.79 3.03 -2.84
N ASP A 60 -10.24 2.26 -3.78
CA ASP A 60 -9.47 1.04 -3.48
C ASP A 60 -8.22 1.36 -2.64
N LEU A 61 -7.48 2.40 -3.03
CA LEU A 61 -6.31 2.85 -2.27
C LEU A 61 -6.64 3.16 -0.81
N VAL A 62 -7.72 3.92 -0.57
CA VAL A 62 -8.14 4.30 0.79
C VAL A 62 -8.60 3.07 1.57
N THR A 63 -9.42 2.19 0.99
CA THR A 63 -9.91 1.00 1.71
C THR A 63 -8.76 0.07 2.09
N THR A 64 -7.79 -0.11 1.19
CA THR A 64 -6.61 -0.95 1.41
C THR A 64 -5.70 -0.36 2.49
N CYS A 65 -5.51 0.97 2.51
CA CYS A 65 -4.68 1.65 3.52
C CYS A 65 -5.32 1.68 4.92
N TYR A 66 -6.65 1.68 5.05
CA TYR A 66 -7.32 1.69 6.35
C TYR A 66 -7.66 0.29 6.88
N GLY A 67 -8.06 -0.63 6.01
CA GLY A 67 -8.61 -1.94 6.39
C GLY A 67 -7.87 -3.16 5.82
N GLY A 68 -6.92 -2.96 4.91
CA GLY A 68 -6.27 -4.03 4.18
C GLY A 68 -5.38 -4.95 5.03
N ARG A 69 -5.26 -6.21 4.60
CA ARG A 69 -4.34 -7.21 5.18
C ARG A 69 -2.90 -6.70 5.15
N THR A 70 -2.51 -6.05 4.04
CA THR A 70 -1.20 -5.46 3.83
C THR A 70 -0.83 -4.44 4.91
N ARG A 71 -1.77 -3.55 5.26
CA ARG A 71 -1.61 -2.57 6.34
C ARG A 71 -1.40 -3.24 7.70
N ARG A 72 -2.18 -4.27 8.02
CA ARG A 72 -2.10 -4.98 9.31
C ARG A 72 -0.76 -5.68 9.51
N VAL A 73 -0.25 -6.35 8.47
CA VAL A 73 1.06 -7.02 8.55
C VAL A 73 2.19 -6.00 8.63
N ALA A 74 2.13 -4.90 7.87
CA ALA A 74 3.12 -3.84 7.94
C ALA A 74 3.14 -3.14 9.32
N GLU A 75 1.99 -2.92 9.94
CA GLU A 75 1.92 -2.40 11.30
C GLU A 75 2.51 -3.40 12.31
N ALA A 76 2.17 -4.68 12.21
CA ALA A 76 2.71 -5.72 13.07
C ALA A 76 4.22 -5.87 12.90
N PHE A 77 4.75 -5.70 11.69
CA PHE A 77 6.18 -5.68 11.39
C PHE A 77 6.90 -4.61 12.21
N VAL A 78 6.40 -3.37 12.17
CA VAL A 78 6.99 -2.26 12.94
C VAL A 78 6.87 -2.47 14.45
N LYS A 79 5.74 -3.01 14.93
CA LYS A 79 5.51 -3.20 16.37
C LYS A 79 6.27 -4.38 16.97
N THR A 80 6.48 -5.44 16.20
CA THR A 80 7.04 -6.71 16.71
C THR A 80 8.47 -6.97 16.27
N GLY A 81 8.94 -6.34 15.19
CA GLY A 81 10.23 -6.60 14.58
C GLY A 81 10.39 -8.01 14.00
N LYS A 82 9.30 -8.79 13.92
CA LYS A 82 9.30 -10.12 13.29
C LYS A 82 9.39 -9.98 11.77
N ASP A 83 9.93 -10.99 11.11
CA ASP A 83 9.94 -11.06 9.65
C ASP A 83 8.53 -11.08 9.07
N ILE A 84 8.35 -10.42 7.91
CA ILE A 84 7.07 -10.34 7.19
C ILE A 84 6.51 -11.75 6.93
N LYS A 85 7.37 -12.70 6.56
CA LYS A 85 6.96 -14.08 6.29
C LYS A 85 6.33 -14.77 7.51
N THR A 86 6.91 -14.56 8.69
CA THR A 86 6.36 -15.07 9.95
C THR A 86 5.03 -14.40 10.28
N LEU A 87 4.92 -13.10 10.06
CA LEU A 87 3.69 -12.35 10.30
C LEU A 87 2.58 -12.72 9.31
N GLU A 88 2.91 -13.04 8.07
CA GLU A 88 1.97 -13.59 7.09
C GLU A 88 1.39 -14.93 7.55
N GLU A 89 2.25 -15.85 8.00
CA GLU A 89 1.82 -17.16 8.51
C GLU A 89 0.95 -17.02 9.77
N GLU A 90 1.35 -16.14 10.71
CA GLU A 90 0.64 -15.93 11.97
C GLU A 90 -0.69 -15.17 11.80
N MET A 91 -0.76 -14.18 10.90
CA MET A 91 -1.89 -13.26 10.81
C MET A 91 -2.86 -13.57 9.68
N LEU A 92 -2.41 -14.29 8.64
CA LEU A 92 -3.21 -14.53 7.44
C LEU A 92 -3.67 -15.98 7.25
N ASN A 93 -3.39 -16.88 8.20
CA ASN A 93 -3.85 -18.28 8.17
C ASN A 93 -3.65 -18.96 6.80
N GLY A 94 -2.52 -18.71 6.14
CA GLY A 94 -2.17 -19.28 4.84
C GLY A 94 -2.57 -18.46 3.60
N GLN A 95 -3.11 -17.25 3.75
CA GLN A 95 -3.29 -16.32 2.63
C GLN A 95 -2.00 -15.50 2.38
N LYS A 96 -1.55 -15.43 1.12
CA LYS A 96 -0.36 -14.66 0.74
C LYS A 96 -0.64 -13.15 0.67
N LEU A 97 0.35 -12.35 1.07
CA LEU A 97 0.35 -10.90 0.95
C LEU A 97 0.85 -10.51 -0.46
N GLN A 98 0.12 -9.67 -1.16
CA GLN A 98 0.49 -9.27 -2.52
C GLN A 98 1.43 -8.05 -2.56
N GLY A 99 1.67 -7.40 -1.43
CA GLY A 99 2.43 -6.14 -1.36
C GLY A 99 3.95 -6.26 -1.44
N PRO A 100 4.61 -7.19 -0.72
CA PRO A 100 6.06 -7.36 -0.78
C PRO A 100 6.53 -7.85 -2.15
N ASP A 101 5.82 -8.84 -2.70
CA ASP A 101 6.06 -9.36 -4.05
C ASP A 101 5.86 -8.27 -5.10
N ALA A 102 4.83 -7.43 -4.92
CA ALA A 102 4.65 -6.24 -5.73
C ALA A 102 5.89 -5.34 -5.64
N ALA A 103 6.23 -4.80 -4.46
CA ALA A 103 7.35 -3.86 -4.32
C ALA A 103 8.68 -4.33 -4.96
N ALA A 104 8.94 -5.64 -5.00
CA ALA A 104 10.08 -6.21 -5.71
C ALA A 104 10.02 -6.04 -7.24
N GLU A 105 8.87 -6.27 -7.89
CA GLU A 105 8.73 -6.18 -9.36
C GLU A 105 8.87 -4.75 -9.92
N VAL A 106 8.70 -3.70 -9.12
CA VAL A 106 8.89 -2.29 -9.58
C VAL A 106 10.34 -1.81 -9.42
N MET A 107 11.15 -2.50 -8.62
CA MET A 107 12.57 -2.15 -8.42
C MET A 107 13.52 -2.86 -9.40
N ASP A 108 13.05 -3.88 -10.13
CA ASP A 108 13.76 -4.53 -11.25
C ASP A 108 13.52 -3.79 -12.58
#